data_AF-A0A382WUC5-F1
#
_entry.id   AF-A0A382WUC5-F1
#
_cell.length_a   1.000
_cell.length_b   1.000
_cell.length_c   1.000
_cell.angle_alpha   90.00
_cell.angle_beta   90.00
_cell.angle_gamma   90.00
#
_symmetry.space_group_name_H-M   'P 1'
#
loop_
_entity.id
_entity.type
_entity.pdbx_description
1 polymer ?
#
loop_
_entity_poly.entity_id
_entity_poly.type
_entity_poly.pdbx_seq_one_letter_code
_entity_poly.pdbx_strand_id
1 'polypeptide(L)'
;MSDIPTSAVSYRHLLGIDGLSPSEISEILDLADEYVAQNRRVDKKRSILGGRTQINLFFETSTRTRTSFELAGKRLGADVINMTATASAIKKGETLIDTAATLNAMHPDSLVVRHPHSGAVALLSQKMDCSVINAGDGSHEHPTQALLDALTIRSRLGRLDGLTVAICGDILHSRVARSNILLLGIMGAKVRAIAPPTLLPGAMDRMGVEVFHDMTEGLAGADIVMMLRLQNERMNGAYVPSTR
;
A
#
# COMPACT_ATOMS: atom_id res chain seq x y z
N MET A 1 6.90 -13.39 -29.31
CA MET A 1 7.17 -12.03 -28.82
C MET A 1 5.86 -11.47 -28.33
N SER A 2 5.64 -11.43 -27.02
CA SER A 2 4.47 -10.76 -26.45
C SER A 2 4.79 -9.29 -26.35
N ASP A 3 4.09 -8.47 -27.14
CA ASP A 3 4.13 -7.02 -27.03
C ASP A 3 3.73 -6.62 -25.62
N ILE A 4 4.71 -6.12 -24.86
CA ILE A 4 4.45 -5.43 -23.60
C ILE A 4 3.76 -4.13 -24.01
N PRO A 5 2.53 -3.85 -23.54
CA PRO A 5 1.91 -2.55 -23.76
C PRO A 5 2.90 -1.49 -23.29
N THR A 6 3.26 -0.56 -24.16
CA THR A 6 4.13 0.57 -23.84
C THR A 6 3.35 1.53 -22.93
N SER A 7 3.04 1.13 -21.69
CA SER A 7 2.46 2.02 -20.69
C SER A 7 3.56 2.98 -20.25
N ALA A 8 3.25 4.27 -20.26
CA ALA A 8 4.13 5.36 -19.87
C ALA A 8 4.30 5.43 -18.34
N VAL A 9 4.46 4.29 -17.66
CA VAL A 9 4.70 4.26 -16.22
C VAL A 9 6.13 4.75 -15.98
N SER A 10 6.24 6.05 -15.71
CA SER A 10 7.51 6.75 -15.57
C SER A 10 8.21 6.50 -14.22
N TYR A 11 7.58 5.76 -13.29
CA TYR A 11 8.12 5.57 -11.95
C TYR A 11 8.86 4.23 -11.80
N ARG A 12 10.19 4.34 -11.61
CA ARG A 12 11.07 3.23 -11.22
C ARG A 12 10.70 2.61 -9.85
N HIS A 13 10.06 3.38 -8.97
CA HIS A 13 9.72 2.94 -7.62
C HIS A 13 8.26 3.25 -7.31
N LEU A 14 7.62 2.42 -6.49
CA LEU A 14 6.29 2.68 -5.91
C LEU A 14 6.45 2.85 -4.40
N LEU A 15 6.73 4.08 -3.96
CA LEU A 15 7.03 4.39 -2.55
C LEU A 15 5.81 4.85 -1.75
N GLY A 16 4.87 5.49 -2.42
CA GLY A 16 3.67 6.09 -1.84
C GLY A 16 2.63 6.35 -2.92
N ILE A 17 1.46 6.82 -2.51
CA ILE A 17 0.47 7.37 -3.44
C ILE A 17 0.81 8.82 -3.78
N ASP A 18 1.45 9.52 -2.84
CA ASP A 18 1.93 10.87 -3.08
C ASP A 18 2.88 10.89 -4.28
N GLY A 19 2.63 11.82 -5.20
CA GLY A 19 3.34 11.94 -6.47
C GLY A 19 2.76 11.16 -7.66
N LEU A 20 1.76 10.28 -7.47
CA LEU A 20 1.07 9.63 -8.60
C LEU A 20 -0.01 10.54 -9.18
N SER A 21 -0.09 10.61 -10.52
CA SER A 21 -1.19 11.29 -11.21
C SER A 21 -2.45 10.42 -11.32
N PRO A 22 -3.63 11.02 -11.54
CA PRO A 22 -4.86 10.26 -11.79
C PRO A 22 -4.75 9.28 -12.98
N SER A 23 -4.02 9.66 -14.04
CA SER A 23 -3.79 8.79 -15.19
C SER A 23 -2.94 7.57 -14.84
N GLU A 24 -1.87 7.74 -14.05
CA GLU A 24 -1.00 6.63 -13.66
C GLU A 24 -1.71 5.67 -12.70
N ILE A 25 -2.52 6.19 -11.78
CA ILE A 25 -3.38 5.35 -10.94
C ILE A 25 -4.34 4.56 -11.84
N SER A 26 -4.98 5.21 -12.81
CA SER A 26 -5.92 4.55 -13.73
C SER A 26 -5.24 3.45 -14.56
N GLU A 27 -4.04 3.70 -15.10
CA GLU A 27 -3.26 2.70 -15.84
C GLU A 27 -2.93 1.47 -14.98
N ILE A 28 -2.51 1.68 -13.73
CA ILE A 28 -2.24 0.58 -12.79
C ILE A 28 -3.52 -0.23 -12.54
N LEU A 29 -4.64 0.44 -12.30
CA LEU A 29 -5.91 -0.22 -12.04
C LEU A 29 -6.43 -0.99 -13.28
N ASP A 30 -6.28 -0.43 -14.48
CA ASP A 30 -6.69 -1.05 -15.74
C ASP A 30 -5.89 -2.33 -16.00
N LEU A 31 -4.58 -2.25 -15.81
CA LEU A 31 -3.72 -3.44 -15.89
C LEU A 31 -4.08 -4.46 -14.79
N ALA A 32 -4.47 -4.01 -13.60
CA ALA A 32 -4.90 -4.91 -12.54
C ALA A 32 -6.21 -5.65 -12.90
N ASP A 33 -7.15 -5.02 -13.60
CA ASP A 33 -8.38 -5.67 -14.07
C ASP A 33 -8.09 -6.80 -15.06
N GLU A 34 -7.09 -6.65 -15.94
CA GLU A 34 -6.63 -7.74 -16.81
C GLU A 34 -6.11 -8.93 -15.99
N TYR A 35 -5.34 -8.67 -14.94
CA TYR A 35 -4.82 -9.70 -14.05
C TYR A 35 -5.93 -10.34 -13.20
N VAL A 36 -6.96 -9.59 -12.80
CA VAL A 36 -8.15 -10.15 -12.14
C VAL A 36 -8.87 -11.13 -13.07
N ALA A 37 -9.10 -10.75 -14.33
CA ALA A 37 -9.71 -11.62 -15.32
C ALA A 37 -8.87 -12.88 -15.59
N GLN A 38 -7.55 -12.73 -15.68
CA GLN A 38 -6.63 -13.85 -15.83
C GLN A 38 -6.65 -14.80 -14.62
N ASN A 39 -6.70 -14.27 -13.40
CA ASN A 39 -6.69 -15.08 -12.18
C ASN A 39 -7.92 -16.00 -12.03
N ARG A 40 -8.99 -15.76 -12.80
CA ARG A 40 -10.18 -16.62 -12.89
C ARG A 40 -10.00 -17.82 -13.83
N ARG A 41 -8.98 -17.81 -14.69
CA ARG A 41 -8.67 -18.91 -15.63
C ARG A 41 -7.96 -20.06 -14.90
N VAL A 42 -7.93 -21.23 -15.55
CA VAL A 42 -7.18 -22.41 -15.08
C VAL A 42 -5.68 -22.12 -15.11
N ASP A 43 -5.19 -21.65 -16.26
CA ASP A 43 -3.83 -21.14 -16.38
C ASP A 43 -3.77 -19.68 -15.93
N LYS A 44 -3.06 -19.46 -14.83
CA LYS A 44 -2.90 -18.17 -14.17
C LYS A 44 -1.50 -17.59 -14.37
N LYS A 45 -0.62 -18.28 -15.10
CA LYS A 45 0.77 -17.86 -15.27
C LYS A 45 0.95 -17.05 -16.55
N ARG A 46 1.84 -16.07 -16.49
CA ARG A 46 2.49 -15.40 -17.62
C ARG A 46 4.00 -15.52 -17.42
N SER A 47 4.76 -15.31 -18.47
CA SER A 47 6.23 -15.29 -18.44
C SER A 47 6.81 -13.89 -18.64
N ILE A 48 6.05 -12.84 -18.28
CA ILE A 48 6.45 -11.43 -18.46
C ILE A 48 7.74 -11.12 -17.70
N LEU A 49 7.88 -11.69 -16.49
CA LEU A 49 9.05 -11.54 -15.64
C LEU A 49 9.95 -12.79 -15.67
N GLY A 50 9.88 -13.59 -16.73
CA GLY A 50 10.74 -14.76 -16.89
C GLY A 50 12.23 -14.39 -16.81
N GLY A 51 12.96 -15.04 -15.92
CA GLY A 51 14.39 -14.77 -15.67
C GLY A 51 14.67 -13.49 -14.86
N ARG A 52 13.64 -12.84 -14.31
CA ARG A 52 13.77 -11.69 -13.40
C ARG A 52 13.68 -12.14 -11.96
N THR A 53 14.49 -11.53 -11.09
CA THR A 53 14.50 -11.82 -9.65
C THR A 53 13.69 -10.78 -8.86
N GLN A 54 12.73 -11.27 -8.06
CA GLN A 54 11.98 -10.45 -7.10
C GLN A 54 12.36 -10.84 -5.68
N ILE A 55 12.84 -9.88 -4.89
CA ILE A 55 13.11 -10.07 -3.46
C ILE A 55 12.00 -9.43 -2.64
N ASN A 56 11.36 -10.23 -1.78
CA ASN A 56 10.43 -9.76 -0.76
C ASN A 56 11.17 -9.63 0.57
N LEU A 57 11.48 -8.40 0.99
CA LEU A 57 12.20 -8.08 2.23
C LEU A 57 11.25 -7.52 3.30
N PHE A 58 10.92 -8.36 4.28
CA PHE A 58 9.95 -8.01 5.33
C PHE A 58 10.66 -7.96 6.70
N PHE A 59 10.73 -6.76 7.29
CA PHE A 59 11.27 -6.50 8.63
C PHE A 59 10.19 -6.58 9.73
N GLU A 60 8.91 -6.55 9.35
CA GLU A 60 7.78 -6.78 10.24
C GLU A 60 6.87 -7.90 9.69
N THR A 61 6.25 -8.66 10.58
CA THR A 61 5.41 -9.80 10.21
C THR A 61 4.21 -9.36 9.38
N SER A 62 4.03 -9.98 8.21
CA SER A 62 2.81 -9.83 7.42
C SER A 62 2.57 -11.03 6.53
N THR A 63 1.60 -11.88 6.90
CA THR A 63 1.25 -13.07 6.12
C THR A 63 0.56 -12.68 4.81
N ARG A 64 -0.50 -11.85 4.87
CA ARG A 64 -1.30 -11.52 3.68
C ARG A 64 -0.49 -10.78 2.62
N THR A 65 0.19 -9.71 3.00
CA THR A 65 0.95 -8.88 2.06
C THR A 65 2.09 -9.69 1.45
N ARG A 66 2.89 -10.41 2.26
CA ARG A 66 4.01 -11.22 1.76
C ARG A 66 3.54 -12.32 0.80
N THR A 67 2.51 -13.08 1.17
CA THR A 67 1.98 -14.14 0.31
C THR A 67 1.38 -13.58 -0.99
N SER A 68 0.74 -12.41 -0.95
CA SER A 68 0.20 -11.77 -2.16
C SER A 68 1.29 -11.38 -3.16
N PHE A 69 2.39 -10.77 -2.69
CA PHE A 69 3.53 -10.41 -3.54
C PHE A 69 4.29 -11.64 -4.05
N GLU A 70 4.45 -12.66 -3.19
CA GLU A 70 5.05 -13.92 -3.61
C GLU A 70 4.26 -14.59 -4.73
N LEU A 71 2.94 -14.64 -4.58
CA LEU A 71 2.06 -15.21 -5.59
C LEU A 71 2.04 -14.39 -6.88
N ALA A 72 2.07 -13.06 -6.78
CA ALA A 72 2.13 -12.18 -7.94
C ALA A 72 3.41 -12.41 -8.76
N GLY A 73 4.59 -12.39 -8.12
CA GLY A 73 5.86 -12.64 -8.80
C GLY A 73 5.90 -14.02 -9.47
N LYS A 74 5.50 -15.08 -8.74
CA LYS A 74 5.44 -16.46 -9.28
C LYS A 74 4.45 -16.60 -10.45
N ARG A 75 3.33 -15.86 -10.43
CA ARG A 75 2.37 -15.85 -11.54
C ARG A 75 2.87 -15.09 -12.76
N LEU A 76 3.73 -14.09 -12.57
CA LEU A 76 4.36 -13.36 -13.65
C LEU A 76 5.63 -14.03 -14.19
N GLY A 77 6.07 -15.14 -13.57
CA GLY A 77 7.21 -15.95 -14.00
C GLY A 77 8.55 -15.53 -13.39
N ALA A 78 8.53 -14.67 -12.36
CA ALA A 78 9.73 -14.24 -11.66
C ALA A 78 10.27 -15.32 -10.70
N ASP A 79 11.59 -15.29 -10.48
CA ASP A 79 12.25 -16.00 -9.41
C ASP A 79 12.07 -15.21 -8.11
N VAL A 80 11.18 -15.70 -7.23
CA VAL A 80 10.81 -15.01 -5.99
C VAL A 80 11.60 -15.53 -4.81
N ILE A 81 12.30 -14.62 -4.13
CA ILE A 81 13.03 -14.87 -2.90
C ILE A 81 12.33 -14.16 -1.74
N ASN A 82 11.97 -14.90 -0.70
CA ASN A 82 11.42 -14.31 0.53
C ASN A 82 12.52 -14.20 1.58
N MET A 83 12.78 -12.97 2.02
CA MET A 83 13.72 -12.67 3.10
C MET A 83 12.95 -12.08 4.27
N THR A 84 13.02 -12.75 5.41
CA THR A 84 12.59 -12.20 6.69
C THR A 84 13.84 -11.71 7.39
N ALA A 85 13.97 -10.39 7.55
CA ALA A 85 15.04 -9.84 8.36
C ALA A 85 14.75 -10.19 9.83
N THR A 86 15.40 -11.24 10.33
CA THR A 86 15.26 -11.66 11.72
C THR A 86 15.97 -10.64 12.63
N ALA A 87 15.49 -10.55 13.87
CA ALA A 87 16.10 -9.71 14.90
C ALA A 87 17.61 -9.94 15.08
N SER A 88 18.17 -11.07 14.61
CA SER A 88 19.60 -11.36 14.65
C SER A 88 20.46 -10.51 13.70
N ALA A 89 19.98 -10.13 12.51
CA ALA A 89 20.73 -9.23 11.61
C ALA A 89 20.73 -7.79 12.14
N ILE A 90 19.56 -7.37 12.67
CA ILE A 90 19.40 -6.10 13.39
C ILE A 90 20.27 -6.06 14.66
N LYS A 91 20.34 -7.17 15.42
CA LYS A 91 21.20 -7.30 16.62
C LYS A 91 22.70 -7.32 16.30
N LYS A 92 23.10 -7.75 15.10
CA LYS A 92 24.49 -7.66 14.63
C LYS A 92 24.88 -6.23 14.23
N GLY A 93 23.96 -5.27 14.30
CA GLY A 93 24.22 -3.86 14.00
C GLY A 93 24.33 -3.56 12.51
N GLU A 94 23.88 -4.47 11.64
CA GLU A 94 23.84 -4.20 10.19
C GLU A 94 22.90 -3.04 9.93
N THR A 95 23.41 -2.01 9.26
CA THR A 95 22.60 -0.85 8.89
C THR A 95 21.72 -1.21 7.71
N LEU A 96 20.65 -0.42 7.50
CA LEU A 96 19.81 -0.55 6.31
C LEU A 96 20.62 -0.35 5.01
N ILE A 97 21.70 0.42 5.07
CA ILE A 97 22.62 0.67 3.95
C ILE A 97 23.47 -0.58 3.67
N ASP A 98 23.97 -1.26 4.70
CA ASP A 98 24.74 -2.51 4.54
C ASP A 98 23.87 -3.63 3.93
N THR A 99 22.59 -3.67 4.36
CA THR A 99 21.59 -4.55 3.77
C THR A 99 21.39 -4.23 2.28
N ALA A 100 21.26 -2.95 1.92
CA ALA A 100 21.13 -2.54 0.51
C ALA A 100 22.36 -2.92 -0.32
N ALA A 101 23.57 -2.71 0.20
CA ALA A 101 24.81 -3.08 -0.48
C ALA A 101 24.89 -4.60 -0.74
N THR A 102 24.52 -5.41 0.26
CA THR A 102 24.47 -6.87 0.15
C THR A 102 23.45 -7.31 -0.90
N LEU A 103 22.27 -6.67 -0.92
CA LEU A 103 21.22 -6.97 -1.90
C LEU A 103 21.62 -6.55 -3.32
N ASN A 104 22.24 -5.39 -3.51
CA ASN A 104 22.73 -4.97 -4.83
C ASN A 104 23.74 -5.95 -5.43
N ALA A 105 24.60 -6.56 -4.60
CA ALA A 105 25.53 -7.58 -5.06
C ALA A 105 24.83 -8.86 -5.59
N MET A 106 23.57 -9.08 -5.22
CA MET A 106 22.73 -10.16 -5.76
C MET A 106 22.03 -9.78 -7.06
N HIS A 107 22.13 -8.51 -7.49
CA HIS A 107 21.50 -7.96 -8.70
C HIS A 107 20.00 -8.30 -8.86
N PRO A 108 19.13 -7.99 -7.87
CA PRO A 108 17.70 -8.20 -8.04
C PRO A 108 17.13 -7.25 -9.10
N ASP A 109 16.02 -7.65 -9.76
CA ASP A 109 15.29 -6.77 -10.68
C ASP A 109 14.21 -5.96 -9.95
N SER A 110 13.68 -6.49 -8.84
CA SER A 110 12.74 -5.77 -7.98
C SER A 110 12.88 -6.13 -6.51
N LEU A 111 12.62 -5.15 -5.65
CA LEU A 111 12.64 -5.28 -4.20
C LEU A 111 11.30 -4.80 -3.61
N VAL A 112 10.57 -5.70 -2.97
CA VAL A 112 9.35 -5.39 -2.21
C VAL A 112 9.74 -5.27 -0.74
N VAL A 113 9.53 -4.11 -0.14
CA VAL A 113 9.98 -3.84 1.24
C VAL A 113 8.81 -3.55 2.15
N ARG A 114 8.82 -4.17 3.33
CA ARG A 114 7.98 -3.76 4.45
C ARG A 114 8.83 -3.49 5.68
N HIS A 115 8.73 -2.28 6.24
CA HIS A 115 9.62 -1.81 7.31
C HIS A 115 8.86 -1.11 8.45
N PRO A 116 9.23 -1.31 9.73
CA PRO A 116 8.52 -0.69 10.86
C PRO A 116 8.74 0.83 10.98
N HIS A 117 9.85 1.36 10.44
CA HIS A 117 10.14 2.80 10.45
C HIS A 117 9.73 3.47 9.14
N SER A 118 8.99 4.58 9.25
CA SER A 118 8.65 5.47 8.15
C SER A 118 9.91 6.01 7.45
N GLY A 119 9.89 6.10 6.12
CA GLY A 119 11.00 6.63 5.31
C GLY A 119 12.13 5.63 5.02
N ALA A 120 12.15 4.47 5.68
CA ALA A 120 13.17 3.44 5.42
C ALA A 120 13.11 2.89 3.99
N VAL A 121 11.91 2.71 3.43
CA VAL A 121 11.73 2.24 2.05
C VAL A 121 12.24 3.27 1.04
N ALA A 122 12.03 4.57 1.31
CA ALA A 122 12.57 5.65 0.49
C ALA A 122 14.11 5.74 0.58
N LEU A 123 14.69 5.47 1.76
CA LEU A 123 16.14 5.38 1.89
C LEU A 123 16.70 4.21 1.07
N LEU A 124 16.05 3.04 1.10
CA LEU A 124 16.45 1.90 0.29
C LEU A 124 16.37 2.21 -1.22
N SER A 125 15.31 2.87 -1.69
CA SER A 125 15.18 3.19 -3.12
C SER A 125 16.27 4.12 -3.63
N GLN A 126 16.89 4.93 -2.77
CA GLN A 126 18.05 5.76 -3.13
C GLN A 126 19.36 4.97 -3.24
N LYS A 127 19.41 3.77 -2.68
CA LYS A 127 20.62 2.91 -2.63
C LYS A 127 20.53 1.71 -3.55
N MET A 128 19.33 1.26 -3.88
CA MET A 128 19.10 0.10 -4.74
C MET A 128 19.17 0.46 -6.22
N ASP A 129 19.78 -0.41 -7.02
CA ASP A 129 19.78 -0.29 -8.49
C ASP A 129 18.48 -0.83 -9.13
N CYS A 130 17.71 -1.60 -8.38
CA CYS A 130 16.47 -2.20 -8.85
C CYS A 130 15.23 -1.33 -8.59
N SER A 131 14.08 -1.76 -9.10
CA SER A 131 12.79 -1.14 -8.73
C SER A 131 12.46 -1.46 -7.27
N VAL A 132 11.86 -0.50 -6.54
CA VAL A 132 11.52 -0.68 -5.11
C VAL A 132 10.04 -0.42 -4.89
N ILE A 133 9.36 -1.33 -4.21
CA ILE A 133 7.93 -1.30 -3.94
C ILE A 133 7.69 -1.27 -2.43
N ASN A 134 6.97 -0.26 -1.95
CA ASN A 134 6.56 -0.13 -0.56
C ASN A 134 5.35 -1.02 -0.26
N ALA A 135 5.58 -2.08 0.52
CA ALA A 135 4.57 -2.97 1.08
C ALA A 135 4.12 -2.56 2.50
N GLY A 136 4.48 -1.36 2.92
CA GLY A 136 4.13 -0.70 4.18
C GLY A 136 5.36 -0.20 4.93
N ASP A 137 5.40 1.09 5.26
CA ASP A 137 6.44 1.68 6.11
C ASP A 137 5.85 2.43 7.31
N GLY A 138 6.09 1.91 8.52
CA GLY A 138 5.63 2.50 9.78
C GLY A 138 4.16 2.93 9.79
N SER A 139 3.91 4.22 10.01
CA SER A 139 2.59 4.86 9.90
C SER A 139 2.50 5.82 8.71
N HIS A 140 3.46 5.74 7.78
CA HIS A 140 3.55 6.64 6.64
C HIS A 140 2.61 6.19 5.52
N GLU A 141 2.95 5.16 4.74
CA GLU A 141 2.12 4.75 3.60
C GLU A 141 2.04 3.23 3.39
N HIS A 142 0.99 2.82 2.67
CA HIS A 142 0.83 1.48 2.12
C HIS A 142 0.19 1.56 0.72
N PRO A 143 0.93 1.97 -0.32
CA PRO A 143 0.36 2.35 -1.62
C PRO A 143 -0.39 1.21 -2.29
N THR A 144 0.14 -0.01 -2.24
CA THR A 144 -0.49 -1.19 -2.83
C THR A 144 -1.80 -1.61 -2.16
N GLN A 145 -2.01 -1.26 -0.88
CA GLN A 145 -3.29 -1.48 -0.22
C GLN A 145 -4.33 -0.46 -0.69
N ALA A 146 -3.95 0.81 -0.81
CA ALA A 146 -4.86 1.83 -1.35
C ALA A 146 -5.26 1.53 -2.80
N LEU A 147 -4.31 1.10 -3.64
CA LEU A 147 -4.59 0.68 -5.02
C LEU A 147 -5.56 -0.52 -5.07
N LEU A 148 -5.39 -1.50 -4.18
CA LEU A 148 -6.32 -2.63 -4.07
C LEU A 148 -7.73 -2.20 -3.64
N ASP A 149 -7.81 -1.28 -2.66
CA ASP A 149 -9.08 -0.77 -2.16
C ASP A 149 -9.81 0.03 -3.27
N ALA A 150 -9.09 0.87 -4.01
CA ALA A 150 -9.59 1.60 -5.17
C ALA A 150 -10.06 0.65 -6.30
N LEU A 151 -9.28 -0.39 -6.62
CA LEU A 151 -9.67 -1.41 -7.59
C LEU A 151 -10.99 -2.07 -7.18
N THR A 152 -11.14 -2.35 -5.89
CA THR A 152 -12.35 -2.96 -5.34
C THR A 152 -13.55 -2.04 -5.46
N ILE A 153 -13.40 -0.75 -5.11
CA ILE A 153 -14.48 0.25 -5.25
C ILE A 153 -14.88 0.38 -6.72
N ARG A 154 -13.91 0.56 -7.61
CA ARG A 154 -14.15 0.67 -9.06
C ARG A 154 -14.82 -0.57 -9.63
N SER A 155 -14.40 -1.77 -9.23
CA SER A 155 -15.04 -3.02 -9.64
C SER A 155 -16.50 -3.13 -9.21
N ARG A 156 -16.88 -2.50 -8.09
CA ARG A 156 -18.23 -2.58 -7.52
C ARG A 156 -19.15 -1.47 -8.01
N LEU A 157 -18.63 -0.27 -8.21
CA LEU A 157 -19.41 0.94 -8.52
C LEU A 157 -19.13 1.52 -9.92
N GLY A 158 -18.17 0.96 -10.65
CA GLY A 158 -17.79 1.38 -12.01
C GLY A 158 -16.96 2.65 -12.10
N ARG A 159 -16.79 3.38 -10.99
CA ARG A 159 -16.10 4.67 -10.92
C ARG A 159 -15.45 4.91 -9.56
N LEU A 160 -14.64 5.97 -9.47
CA LEU A 160 -14.07 6.49 -8.22
C LEU A 160 -14.49 7.94 -7.97
N ASP A 161 -14.61 8.73 -9.04
CA ASP A 161 -14.97 10.14 -8.98
C ASP A 161 -16.40 10.35 -8.47
N GLY A 162 -16.59 11.42 -7.69
CA GLY A 162 -17.89 11.83 -7.17
C GLY A 162 -18.53 10.88 -6.17
N LEU A 163 -17.82 9.82 -5.75
CA LEU A 163 -18.26 8.95 -4.66
C LEU A 163 -17.98 9.60 -3.31
N THR A 164 -18.84 9.33 -2.33
CA THR A 164 -18.61 9.67 -0.93
C THR A 164 -18.10 8.44 -0.18
N VAL A 165 -16.84 8.50 0.27
CA VAL A 165 -16.17 7.40 0.99
C VAL A 165 -15.95 7.77 2.45
N ALA A 166 -16.59 7.05 3.36
CA ALA A 166 -16.42 7.21 4.80
C ALA A 166 -15.38 6.24 5.37
N ILE A 167 -14.30 6.76 5.94
CA ILE A 167 -13.24 5.99 6.60
C ILE A 167 -13.41 6.13 8.11
N CYS A 168 -13.60 5.01 8.81
CA CYS A 168 -14.02 5.00 10.21
C CYS A 168 -13.01 4.27 11.11
N GLY A 169 -12.61 4.87 12.24
CA GLY A 169 -11.81 4.20 13.28
C GLY A 169 -10.50 4.92 13.62
N ASP A 170 -9.41 4.17 13.83
CA ASP A 170 -8.10 4.73 14.20
C ASP A 170 -7.38 5.31 12.97
N ILE A 171 -7.69 6.55 12.63
CA ILE A 171 -7.13 7.26 11.47
C ILE A 171 -5.71 7.76 11.78
N LEU A 172 -5.48 8.22 13.02
CA LEU A 172 -4.20 8.74 13.50
C LEU A 172 -3.04 7.78 13.26
N HIS A 173 -3.23 6.47 13.49
CA HIS A 173 -2.16 5.47 13.37
C HIS A 173 -2.23 4.61 12.11
N SER A 174 -3.18 4.88 11.21
CA SER A 174 -3.44 4.02 10.04
C SER A 174 -2.79 4.56 8.77
N ARG A 175 -1.66 3.96 8.39
CA ARG A 175 -1.05 4.15 7.06
C ARG A 175 -2.01 3.82 5.91
N VAL A 176 -2.93 2.88 6.13
CA VAL A 176 -3.95 2.49 5.15
C VAL A 176 -4.98 3.60 4.97
N ALA A 177 -5.41 4.26 6.06
CA ALA A 177 -6.31 5.41 5.98
C ALA A 177 -5.64 6.55 5.23
N ARG A 178 -4.39 6.87 5.59
CA ARG A 178 -3.63 7.94 4.94
C ARG A 178 -3.46 7.72 3.44
N SER A 179 -2.99 6.54 3.00
CA SER A 179 -2.84 6.27 1.57
C SER A 179 -4.18 6.25 0.82
N ASN A 180 -5.28 5.79 1.45
CA ASN A 180 -6.61 5.84 0.83
C ASN A 180 -7.16 7.26 0.71
N ILE A 181 -7.00 8.11 1.73
CA ILE A 181 -7.40 9.52 1.68
C ILE A 181 -6.73 10.21 0.48
N LEU A 182 -5.41 10.02 0.32
CA LEU A 182 -4.66 10.58 -0.80
C LEU A 182 -5.16 10.05 -2.15
N LEU A 183 -5.25 8.72 -2.31
CA LEU A 183 -5.64 8.12 -3.58
C LEU A 183 -7.04 8.54 -3.99
N LEU A 184 -8.01 8.40 -3.08
CA LEU A 184 -9.40 8.72 -3.33
C LEU A 184 -9.58 10.21 -3.63
N GLY A 185 -8.86 11.08 -2.92
CA GLY A 185 -8.83 12.52 -3.21
C GLY A 185 -8.29 12.84 -4.60
N ILE A 186 -7.16 12.23 -5.00
CA ILE A 186 -6.58 12.37 -6.35
C ILE A 186 -7.58 11.92 -7.43
N MET A 187 -8.33 10.85 -7.15
CA MET A 187 -9.33 10.28 -8.07
C MET A 187 -10.70 10.98 -8.01
N GLY A 188 -10.82 12.10 -7.29
CA GLY A 188 -12.02 12.94 -7.27
C GLY A 188 -13.17 12.42 -6.39
N ALA A 189 -12.89 11.49 -5.48
CA ALA A 189 -13.85 11.08 -4.46
C ALA A 189 -13.89 12.08 -3.30
N LYS A 190 -15.05 12.21 -2.67
CA LYS A 190 -15.26 12.96 -1.44
C LYS A 190 -14.99 12.06 -0.24
N VAL A 191 -13.93 12.34 0.52
CA VAL A 191 -13.53 11.52 1.66
C VAL A 191 -14.04 12.11 2.96
N ARG A 192 -14.60 11.25 3.81
CA ARG A 192 -14.99 11.57 5.19
C ARG A 192 -14.17 10.76 6.17
N ALA A 193 -13.68 11.42 7.21
CA ALA A 193 -12.99 10.80 8.34
C ALA A 193 -13.92 10.77 9.54
N ILE A 194 -14.27 9.58 10.02
CA ILE A 194 -15.19 9.40 11.14
C ILE A 194 -14.44 8.76 12.31
N ALA A 195 -14.13 9.57 13.31
CA ALA A 195 -13.37 9.10 14.47
C ALA A 195 -13.51 10.06 15.66
N PRO A 196 -13.33 9.56 16.89
CA PRO A 196 -13.12 10.42 18.06
C PRO A 196 -11.94 11.38 17.83
N PRO A 197 -11.96 12.59 18.44
CA PRO A 197 -10.85 13.55 18.33
C PRO A 197 -9.47 12.97 18.69
N THR A 198 -9.44 12.00 19.61
CA THR A 198 -8.23 11.28 20.06
C THR A 198 -7.63 10.36 18.99
N LEU A 199 -8.39 9.99 17.96
CA LEU A 199 -7.99 9.06 16.90
C LEU A 199 -7.87 9.74 15.52
N LEU A 200 -7.85 11.08 15.50
CA LEU A 200 -7.65 11.87 14.30
C LEU A 200 -6.28 12.53 14.31
N PRO A 201 -5.54 12.54 13.19
CA PRO A 201 -4.36 13.37 13.07
C PRO A 201 -4.75 14.84 12.99
N GLY A 202 -3.85 15.72 13.43
CA GLY A 202 -4.05 17.16 13.31
C GLY A 202 -4.15 17.59 11.85
N ALA A 203 -4.93 18.66 11.59
CA ALA A 203 -5.05 19.31 10.29
C ALA A 203 -5.61 18.46 9.13
N MET A 204 -6.48 17.49 9.43
CA MET A 204 -7.22 16.70 8.43
C MET A 204 -7.98 17.57 7.41
N ASP A 205 -8.52 18.71 7.84
CA ASP A 205 -9.24 19.64 6.96
C ASP A 205 -8.36 20.16 5.81
N ARG A 206 -7.04 20.24 6.02
CA ARG A 206 -6.08 20.66 4.97
C ARG A 206 -5.86 19.60 3.90
N MET A 207 -6.28 18.36 4.16
CA MET A 207 -6.24 17.25 3.21
C MET A 207 -7.53 17.14 2.38
N GLY A 208 -8.46 18.09 2.50
CA GLY A 208 -9.74 18.05 1.79
C GLY A 208 -10.71 16.99 2.31
N VAL A 209 -10.51 16.54 3.56
CA VAL A 209 -11.34 15.52 4.21
C VAL A 209 -12.36 16.19 5.11
N GLU A 210 -13.63 15.75 5.03
CA GLU A 210 -14.65 16.16 6.00
C GLU A 210 -14.54 15.31 7.26
N VAL A 211 -14.41 15.96 8.41
CA VAL A 211 -14.28 15.28 9.70
C VAL A 211 -15.64 15.19 10.39
N PHE A 212 -15.96 13.99 10.86
CA PHE A 212 -17.14 13.72 11.69
C PHE A 212 -16.73 12.99 12.97
N HIS A 213 -17.41 13.30 14.07
CA HIS A 213 -17.21 12.63 15.35
C HIS A 213 -18.39 11.72 15.73
N ASP A 214 -19.52 11.85 15.03
CA ASP A 214 -20.67 10.97 15.15
C ASP A 214 -20.77 10.04 13.93
N MET A 215 -21.00 8.75 14.20
CA MET A 215 -21.11 7.74 13.15
C MET A 215 -22.37 7.92 12.31
N THR A 216 -23.49 8.33 12.91
CA THR A 216 -24.76 8.50 12.19
C THR A 216 -24.65 9.63 11.19
N GLU A 217 -24.12 10.77 11.63
CA GLU A 217 -23.91 11.95 10.78
C GLU A 217 -22.89 11.67 9.67
N GLY A 218 -21.71 11.14 10.02
CA GLY A 218 -20.65 10.94 9.04
C GLY A 218 -20.98 9.87 7.98
N LEU A 219 -21.76 8.85 8.34
CA LEU A 219 -22.19 7.79 7.42
C LEU A 219 -23.39 8.18 6.54
N ALA A 220 -24.11 9.26 6.86
CA ALA A 220 -25.30 9.65 6.14
C ALA A 220 -25.00 9.91 4.65
N GLY A 221 -25.55 9.06 3.77
CA GLY A 221 -25.37 9.16 2.33
C GLY A 221 -23.97 8.78 1.81
N ALA A 222 -23.17 8.03 2.58
CA ALA A 222 -21.92 7.47 2.09
C ALA A 222 -22.16 6.31 1.11
N ASP A 223 -21.44 6.29 -0.02
CA ASP A 223 -21.48 5.20 -1.00
C ASP A 223 -20.64 3.99 -0.53
N ILE A 224 -19.54 4.27 0.18
CA ILE A 224 -18.60 3.27 0.68
C ILE A 224 -18.28 3.56 2.15
N VAL A 225 -18.22 2.50 2.95
CA VAL A 225 -17.77 2.55 4.35
C VAL A 225 -16.54 1.67 4.52
N MET A 226 -15.40 2.29 4.84
CA MET A 226 -14.12 1.63 5.10
C MET A 226 -13.85 1.59 6.60
N MET A 227 -13.91 0.40 7.20
CA MET A 227 -13.65 0.20 8.62
C MET A 227 -12.17 -0.05 8.89
N LEU A 228 -11.60 0.70 9.82
CA LEU A 228 -10.25 0.52 10.32
C LEU A 228 -10.26 -0.30 11.61
N ARG A 229 -9.26 -1.17 11.75
CA ARG A 229 -8.99 -1.86 13.01
C ARG A 229 -8.30 -0.90 13.99
N LEU A 230 -8.78 -0.87 15.24
CA LEU A 230 -8.09 -0.22 16.36
C LEU A 230 -6.68 -0.82 16.54
N GLN A 231 -5.66 0.02 16.47
CA GLN A 231 -4.25 -0.37 16.62
C GLN A 231 -3.85 -0.34 18.10
N ASN A 232 -4.44 -1.22 18.93
CA ASN A 232 -4.15 -1.27 20.37
C ASN A 232 -2.65 -1.37 20.67
N GLU A 233 -1.89 -2.05 19.81
CA GLU A 233 -0.44 -2.16 19.84
C GLU A 233 0.33 -0.84 19.67
N ARG A 234 -0.32 0.24 19.23
CA ARG A 234 0.27 1.57 19.00
C ARG A 234 -0.25 2.63 19.97
N MET A 235 -1.20 2.27 20.84
CA MET A 235 -1.88 3.18 21.75
C MET A 235 -1.14 3.28 23.09
N ASN A 236 -0.16 4.18 23.18
CA ASN A 236 0.44 4.58 24.46
C ASN A 236 -0.43 5.69 25.10
N GLY A 237 -1.60 5.34 25.63
CA GLY A 237 -2.54 6.29 26.26
C GLY A 237 -4.01 5.87 26.24
N ALA A 238 -4.87 6.58 26.99
CA ALA A 238 -6.32 6.35 27.03
C ALA A 238 -7.02 7.01 25.83
N TYR A 239 -6.89 6.40 24.64
CA TYR A 239 -7.45 6.92 23.39
C TYR A 239 -8.90 6.44 23.12
N VAL A 240 -9.40 5.46 23.89
CA VAL A 240 -10.78 4.98 23.85
C VAL A 240 -11.43 5.27 25.20
N PRO A 241 -12.56 5.98 25.27
CA PRO A 241 -13.35 6.08 26.50
C PRO A 241 -13.73 4.66 26.96
N SER A 242 -13.64 4.37 28.26
CA SER A 242 -13.88 3.03 28.78
C SER A 242 -15.24 2.50 28.31
N THR A 243 -15.29 1.26 27.84
CA THR A 243 -16.54 0.51 27.65
C THR A 243 -17.16 0.26 29.02
N ARG A 244 -17.95 1.21 29.51
CA ARG A 244 -18.88 1.04 30.62
C ARG A 244 -20.30 1.11 30.08
#